data_AF-A0A2I0QET4-F1
#
_entry.id   AF-A0A2I0QET4-F1
#
_cell.length_a   1.000
_cell.length_b   1.000
_cell.length_c   1.000
_cell.angle_alpha   90.00
_cell.angle_beta   90.00
_cell.angle_gamma   90.00
#
_symmetry.space_group_name_H-M   'P 1'
#
loop_
_entity.id
_entity.type
_entity.pdbx_description
1 polymer ?
#
loop_
_entity_poly.entity_id
_entity_poly.type
_entity_poly.pdbx_seq_one_letter_code
_entity_poly.pdbx_strand_id
1 'polypeptide(L)'
;MFKGEGNFTTHTYLIALLYAPCMVITSALGIIPFFIIPFFGGLMGSLVLGLLVLIYELYLLTLALKEVHQYSTGKAILTWLIPLIIFSIVTLLCILLLSPRIRY
;
A
#
# COMPACT_ATOMS: atom_id res chain seq x y z
N MET A 1 0.09 -19.20 8.09
CA MET A 1 -1.23 -18.63 8.47
C MET A 1 -2.02 -18.45 7.18
N PHE A 2 -3.20 -19.06 7.10
CA PHE A 2 -3.94 -19.37 5.86
C PHE A 2 -3.23 -20.42 4.99
N LYS A 3 -3.79 -21.64 4.90
CA LYS A 3 -3.23 -22.76 4.13
C LYS A 3 -3.47 -22.52 2.63
N GLY A 4 -2.64 -21.70 1.99
CA GLY A 4 -2.68 -21.47 0.55
C GLY A 4 -2.05 -22.63 -0.20
N GLU A 5 -2.69 -23.06 -1.28
CA GLU A 5 -2.18 -24.13 -2.16
C GLU A 5 -1.24 -23.58 -3.24
N GLY A 6 -1.06 -22.26 -3.27
CA GLY A 6 -0.34 -21.54 -4.31
C GLY A 6 1.18 -21.49 -4.15
N ASN A 7 1.87 -21.34 -5.27
CA ASN A 7 3.31 -21.08 -5.27
C ASN A 7 3.58 -19.58 -5.05
N PHE A 8 4.45 -19.26 -4.08
CA PHE A 8 4.89 -17.90 -3.82
C PHE A 8 5.60 -17.26 -5.02
N THR A 9 6.31 -18.02 -5.85
CA THR A 9 6.99 -17.49 -7.04
C THR A 9 6.00 -16.88 -8.04
N THR A 10 4.89 -17.57 -8.33
CA THR A 10 3.85 -17.07 -9.23
C THR A 10 3.17 -15.83 -8.66
N HIS A 11 2.93 -15.82 -7.34
CA HIS A 11 2.37 -14.67 -6.65
C HIS A 11 3.28 -13.44 -6.74
N THR A 12 4.57 -13.60 -6.45
CA THR A 12 5.56 -12.53 -6.54
C THR A 12 5.69 -12.00 -7.97
N TYR A 13 5.66 -12.89 -8.97
CA TYR A 13 5.71 -12.49 -10.38
C TYR A 13 4.51 -11.63 -10.78
N LEU A 14 3.28 -12.04 -10.43
CA LEU A 14 2.07 -11.28 -10.74
C LEU A 14 2.04 -9.91 -10.06
N ILE A 15 2.45 -9.85 -8.79
CA ILE A 15 2.58 -8.57 -8.09
C ILE A 15 3.63 -7.70 -8.76
N ALA A 16 4.83 -8.22 -9.05
CA ALA A 16 5.91 -7.43 -9.63
C ALA A 16 5.53 -6.84 -10.99
N LEU A 17 4.81 -7.61 -11.83
CA LEU A 17 4.33 -7.16 -13.13
C LEU A 17 3.36 -5.96 -13.01
N LEU A 18 2.52 -5.96 -11.98
CA LEU A 18 1.52 -4.90 -11.74
C LEU A 18 2.09 -3.72 -10.94
N TYR A 19 3.06 -3.99 -10.06
CA TYR A 19 3.66 -2.99 -9.19
C TYR A 19 4.59 -2.03 -9.96
N ALA A 20 5.34 -2.55 -10.95
CA ALA A 20 6.22 -1.72 -11.78
C ALA A 20 5.49 -0.55 -12.48
N PRO A 21 4.39 -0.76 -13.23
CA PRO A 21 3.65 0.35 -13.84
C PRO A 21 2.97 1.24 -12.80
N CYS A 22 2.46 0.69 -11.68
CA CYS A 22 1.90 1.50 -10.59
C CYS A 22 2.95 2.48 -10.06
N MET A 23 4.16 2.01 -9.75
CA MET A 23 5.27 2.86 -9.28
C MET A 23 5.64 3.97 -10.27
N VAL A 24 5.67 3.68 -11.57
CA VAL A 24 5.93 4.69 -12.61
C VAL A 24 4.82 5.74 -12.65
N ILE A 25 3.56 5.32 -12.55
CA ILE A 25 2.41 6.23 -12.51
C ILE A 25 2.47 7.10 -11.25
N THR A 26 2.69 6.51 -10.07
CA THR A 26 2.73 7.25 -8.80
C THR A 26 3.89 8.24 -8.75
N SER A 27 5.06 7.86 -9.28
CA SER A 27 6.22 8.77 -9.35
C SER A 27 5.99 9.91 -10.35
N ALA A 28 5.44 9.63 -11.53
CA ALA A 28 5.08 10.67 -12.49
C ALA A 28 4.03 11.64 -11.90
N LEU A 29 2.99 11.11 -11.26
CA LEU A 29 1.93 11.89 -10.63
C LEU A 29 2.38 12.61 -9.35
N GLY A 30 3.50 12.23 -8.73
CA GLY A 30 4.10 12.98 -7.63
C GLY A 30 4.93 14.17 -8.11
N ILE A 31 5.59 14.03 -9.26
CA ILE A 31 6.47 15.07 -9.84
C ILE A 31 5.64 16.16 -10.54
N ILE A 32 4.59 15.79 -11.28
CA ILE A 32 3.82 16.73 -12.12
C ILE A 32 3.09 17.82 -11.31
N PRO A 33 2.38 17.52 -10.20
CA PRO A 33 1.67 18.53 -9.42
C PRO A 33 2.60 19.48 -8.66
N PHE A 34 3.79 19.00 -8.27
CA PHE A 34 4.78 19.81 -7.56
C PHE A 34 5.30 20.96 -8.42
N PHE A 35 5.37 20.78 -9.76
CA PHE A 35 5.86 21.81 -10.68
C PHE A 35 4.77 22.75 -11.21
N ILE A 36 3.50 22.31 -11.24
CA ILE A 36 2.41 23.04 -11.94
C ILE A 36 1.42 23.74 -10.97
N ILE A 37 1.17 23.22 -9.76
CA ILE A 37 0.16 23.80 -8.84
C ILE A 37 0.72 23.90 -7.40
N PRO A 38 1.53 24.94 -7.11
CA PRO A 38 2.35 24.96 -5.90
C PRO A 38 1.62 25.34 -4.60
N PHE A 39 0.39 25.88 -4.62
CA PHE A 39 -0.09 26.62 -3.43
C PHE A 39 -1.34 26.09 -2.68
N PHE A 40 -2.23 25.28 -3.26
CA PHE A 40 -3.41 24.77 -2.50
C PHE A 40 -3.88 23.34 -2.86
N GLY A 41 -3.52 22.81 -4.04
CA GLY A 41 -3.97 21.49 -4.51
C GLY A 41 -2.93 20.36 -4.43
N GLY A 42 -1.64 20.67 -4.23
CA GLY A 42 -0.55 19.69 -4.34
C GLY A 42 -0.53 18.63 -3.23
N LEU A 43 -0.79 19.01 -1.98
CA LEU A 43 -0.81 18.07 -0.85
C LEU A 43 -2.11 17.28 -0.76
N MET A 44 -3.27 17.94 -0.91
CA MET A 44 -4.57 17.27 -0.90
C MET A 44 -4.79 16.41 -2.16
N GLY A 45 -4.38 16.89 -3.33
CA GLY A 45 -4.48 16.14 -4.59
C GLY A 45 -3.55 14.93 -4.65
N SER A 46 -2.31 15.05 -4.14
CA SER A 46 -1.39 13.90 -4.03
C SER A 46 -1.87 12.88 -3.01
N LEU A 47 -2.49 13.30 -1.90
CA LEU A 47 -3.13 12.40 -0.94
C LEU A 47 -4.30 11.62 -1.56
N VAL A 48 -5.20 12.28 -2.28
CA VAL A 48 -6.36 11.63 -2.92
C VAL A 48 -5.90 10.65 -4.01
N LEU A 49 -4.96 11.06 -4.86
CA LEU A 49 -4.39 10.18 -5.90
C LEU A 49 -3.63 9.01 -5.28
N GLY A 50 -2.81 9.26 -4.26
CA GLY A 50 -2.09 8.21 -3.54
C GLY A 50 -3.03 7.19 -2.90
N LEU A 51 -4.16 7.65 -2.34
CA LEU A 51 -5.16 6.79 -1.73
C LEU A 51 -5.90 5.94 -2.79
N LEU A 52 -6.18 6.50 -3.97
CA LEU A 52 -6.75 5.74 -5.10
C LEU A 52 -5.78 4.66 -5.61
N VAL A 53 -4.50 5.00 -5.78
CA VAL A 53 -3.47 4.03 -6.19
C VAL A 53 -3.34 2.92 -5.13
N LEU A 54 -3.30 3.28 -3.84
CA LEU A 54 -3.23 2.31 -2.75
C LEU A 54 -4.43 1.36 -2.76
N ILE A 55 -5.65 1.87 -2.92
CA ILE A 55 -6.85 1.02 -3.03
C ILE A 55 -6.74 0.06 -4.21
N TYR A 56 -6.25 0.54 -5.36
CA TYR A 56 -6.08 -0.28 -6.55
C TYR A 56 -5.03 -1.38 -6.34
N GLU A 57 -3.89 -1.06 -5.71
CA GLU A 57 -2.86 -2.04 -5.35
C GLU A 57 -3.40 -3.12 -4.39
N LEU A 58 -4.17 -2.72 -3.37
CA LEU A 58 -4.80 -3.67 -2.43
C LEU A 58 -5.84 -4.57 -3.11
N TYR A 59 -6.57 -4.03 -4.09
CA TYR A 59 -7.49 -4.82 -4.91
C TYR A 59 -6.73 -5.88 -5.72
N LEU A 60 -5.66 -5.48 -6.42
CA LEU A 60 -4.84 -6.40 -7.21
C LEU A 60 -4.15 -7.45 -6.33
N LEU A 61 -3.67 -7.07 -5.16
CA LEU A 61 -3.11 -7.99 -4.16
C LEU A 61 -4.16 -9.01 -3.70
N THR A 62 -5.38 -8.55 -3.44
CA THR A 62 -6.49 -9.44 -3.07
C THR A 62 -6.80 -10.41 -4.21
N LEU A 63 -6.81 -9.94 -5.46
CA LEU A 63 -7.04 -10.80 -6.63
C LEU A 63 -5.92 -11.83 -6.79
N ALA A 64 -4.65 -11.43 -6.72
CA ALA A 64 -3.51 -12.33 -6.84
C ALA A 64 -3.51 -13.41 -5.73
N LEU A 65 -3.88 -13.05 -4.50
CA LEU A 65 -4.04 -14.00 -3.40
C LEU A 65 -5.18 -14.99 -3.65
N LYS A 66 -6.31 -14.53 -4.20
CA LYS A 66 -7.43 -15.40 -4.56
C LYS A 66 -7.05 -16.37 -5.66
N GLU A 67 -6.43 -15.89 -6.73
CA GLU A 67 -6.10 -16.71 -7.90
C GLU A 67 -4.95 -17.69 -7.62
N VAL A 68 -3.88 -17.23 -6.98
CA VAL A 68 -2.69 -18.07 -6.74
C VAL A 68 -2.90 -19.00 -5.56
N HIS A 69 -3.42 -18.49 -4.44
CA HIS A 69 -3.53 -19.26 -3.20
C HIS A 69 -4.91 -19.86 -2.95
N GLN A 70 -5.86 -19.66 -3.89
CA GLN A 70 -7.24 -20.13 -3.77
C GLN A 70 -7.90 -19.65 -2.46
N TYR A 71 -7.54 -18.44 -2.03
CA TYR A 71 -8.10 -17.84 -0.83
C TYR A 71 -9.55 -17.39 -1.05
N SER A 72 -10.38 -17.54 -0.02
CA SER A 72 -11.63 -16.80 0.05
C SER A 72 -11.35 -15.31 0.22
N THR A 73 -12.27 -14.44 -0.24
CA THR A 73 -12.10 -12.97 -0.19
C THR A 73 -11.71 -12.48 1.21
N GLY A 74 -12.36 -12.99 2.27
CA GLY A 74 -12.03 -12.62 3.65
C GLY A 74 -10.61 -13.02 4.05
N LYS A 75 -10.14 -14.22 3.68
CA LYS A 75 -8.76 -14.66 3.96
C LYS A 75 -7.73 -13.81 3.21
N ALA A 76 -8.01 -13.49 1.94
CA ALA A 76 -7.15 -12.63 1.14
C ALA A 76 -7.01 -11.23 1.75
N ILE A 77 -8.13 -10.63 2.19
CA ILE A 77 -8.12 -9.32 2.87
C ILE A 77 -7.32 -9.36 4.18
N LEU A 78 -7.59 -10.36 5.04
CA LEU A 78 -6.88 -10.48 6.31
C LEU A 78 -5.37 -10.68 6.13
N THR A 79 -4.94 -11.30 5.03
CA THR A 79 -3.53 -11.57 4.74
C THR A 79 -2.72 -10.28 4.59
N TRP A 80 -3.27 -9.23 4.01
CA TRP A 80 -2.59 -7.92 3.91
C TRP A 80 -2.99 -6.94 5.01
N LEU A 81 -4.21 -7.05 5.55
CA LEU A 81 -4.71 -6.14 6.58
C LEU A 81 -3.99 -6.33 7.92
N ILE A 82 -3.73 -7.58 8.34
CA ILE A 82 -3.06 -7.86 9.61
C ILE A 82 -1.64 -7.26 9.64
N PRO A 83 -0.76 -7.51 8.65
CA PRO A 83 0.54 -6.85 8.60
C PRO A 83 0.45 -5.32 8.57
N LEU A 84 -0.51 -4.75 7.86
CA LEU A 84 -0.69 -3.30 7.76
C LEU A 84 -1.06 -2.67 9.11
N ILE A 85 -1.94 -3.32 9.88
CA ILE A 85 -2.28 -2.89 11.25
C ILE A 85 -1.05 -2.96 12.15
N ILE A 86 -0.31 -4.08 12.13
CA ILE A 86 0.90 -4.24 12.95
C ILE A 86 1.93 -3.16 12.60
N PHE A 87 2.19 -2.94 11.32
CA PHE A 87 3.10 -1.90 10.85
C PHE A 87 2.67 -0.50 11.29
N SER A 88 1.38 -0.20 11.24
CA SER A 88 0.83 1.10 11.68
C SER A 88 1.02 1.33 13.17
N ILE A 89 0.77 0.29 14.00
CA ILE A 89 0.98 0.35 15.45
C ILE A 89 2.46 0.56 15.77
N VAL A 90 3.36 -0.20 15.13
CA VAL A 90 4.81 -0.07 15.33
C VAL A 90 5.29 1.34 14.95
N THR A 91 4.83 1.86 13.81
CA THR A 91 5.18 3.21 13.35
C THR A 91 4.70 4.27 14.33
N LEU A 92 3.47 4.16 14.84
CA LEU A 92 2.92 5.07 15.84
C LEU A 92 3.74 5.03 17.14
N LEU A 93 4.09 3.84 17.63
CA LEU A 93 4.93 3.68 18.82
C LEU A 93 6.32 4.29 18.63
N CYS A 94 6.95 4.07 17.48
CA CYS A 94 8.22 4.69 17.15
C CYS A 94 8.13 6.22 17.15
N ILE A 95 7.07 6.79 16.57
CA ILE A 95 6.85 8.25 16.58
C ILE A 95 6.68 8.76 18.01
N LEU A 96 5.89 8.09 18.84
CA LEU A 96 5.67 8.49 20.24
C LEU A 96 6.95 8.40 21.07
N LEU A 97 7.76 7.36 20.89
CA LEU A 97 9.02 7.16 21.60
C LEU A 97 10.12 8.15 21.16
N LEU A 98 10.15 8.48 19.86
CA LEU A 98 11.11 9.43 19.29
C LEU A 98 10.64 10.88 19.39
N SER A 99 9.36 11.11 19.72
CA SER A 99 8.87 12.46 19.94
C SER A 99 9.61 13.07 21.13
N PRO A 100 10.36 14.18 20.93
CA PRO A 100 10.99 14.85 22.05
C PRO A 100 9.87 15.27 23.00
N ARG A 101 9.88 14.76 24.24
CA ARG A 101 8.97 15.23 25.29
C ARG A 101 9.12 16.74 25.35
N ILE A 102 8.15 17.48 24.82
CA ILE A 102 8.06 18.92 24.98
C ILE A 102 7.84 19.12 26.48
N ARG A 103 8.93 19.36 27.21
CA ARG A 103 8.87 19.77 28.61
C ARG A 103 8.42 21.23 28.59
N TYR A 104 7.15 21.44 28.88
CA TYR A 104 6.62 22.75 29.27
C TYR A 104 7.13 23.12 30.66
#